data_AF-X0X5D5-F1
#
_entry.id   AF-X0X5D5-F1
#
_cell.length_a   1.000
_cell.length_b   1.000
_cell.length_c   1.000
_cell.angle_alpha   90.00
_cell.angle_beta   90.00
_cell.angle_gamma   90.00
#
_symmetry.space_group_name_H-M   'P 1'
#
loop_
_entity.id
_entity.type
_entity.pdbx_description
1 polymer ?
#
loop_
_entity_poly.entity_id
_entity_poly.type
_entity_poly.pdbx_seq_one_letter_code
_entity_poly.pdbx_strand_id
1 'polypeptide(L)'
;MIPRALGAACLLLLSQLAAQPQLTIGADARSDLEVTIYNSNIGLVKDTRTFSLARGGRAEVLLEDVAAKVQAETVLPVSLTPQRQWVVLEQNYEYDLLTPNTLLAKYVGKPVRLVTYDSDNKVVERQTATLLSLNEGPLYKVGKEIHIKHPGHVILPEVPEELVARPSLRWLVEGDKGKHTIQVSYLSGGLTWKADYVLKVNQAATGGDLTGWITLNNRSGIAYPDASVKLVAGDVHRAPPERRYPPVQA
;
A
#
# COMPACT_ATOMS: atom_id res chain seq x y z
N MET A 1 21.05 -41.55 -59.15
CA MET A 1 20.38 -40.29 -58.79
C MET A 1 19.24 -40.58 -57.81
N ILE A 2 19.49 -40.54 -56.49
CA ILE A 2 18.53 -40.26 -55.40
C ILE A 2 19.37 -39.83 -54.19
N PRO A 3 19.23 -38.61 -53.62
CA PRO A 3 19.87 -38.28 -52.34
C PRO A 3 18.90 -38.56 -51.18
N ARG A 4 19.39 -39.18 -50.10
CA ARG A 4 18.68 -39.33 -48.83
C ARG A 4 19.05 -38.16 -47.90
N ALA A 5 18.03 -37.40 -47.50
CA ALA A 5 18.13 -36.23 -46.64
C ALA A 5 18.55 -36.59 -45.20
N LEU A 6 19.52 -35.85 -44.65
CA LEU A 6 19.80 -35.76 -43.22
C LEU A 6 18.70 -34.91 -42.57
N GLY A 7 17.93 -35.50 -41.67
CA GLY A 7 17.01 -34.76 -40.79
C GLY A 7 17.78 -34.17 -39.60
N ALA A 8 17.92 -32.85 -39.56
CA ALA A 8 18.41 -32.13 -38.38
C ALA A 8 17.28 -32.03 -37.35
N ALA A 9 17.41 -32.74 -36.23
CA ALA A 9 16.53 -32.60 -35.08
C ALA A 9 16.89 -31.30 -34.34
N CYS A 10 16.08 -30.27 -34.53
CA CYS A 10 16.19 -29.00 -33.81
C CYS A 10 15.55 -29.16 -32.42
N LEU A 11 16.35 -29.33 -31.37
CA LEU A 11 15.88 -29.25 -29.99
C LEU A 11 15.54 -27.80 -29.66
N LEU A 12 14.25 -27.47 -29.64
CA LEU A 12 13.73 -26.23 -29.07
C LEU A 12 13.84 -26.31 -27.54
N LEU A 13 14.90 -25.72 -26.98
CA LEU A 13 14.98 -25.40 -25.56
C LEU A 13 13.96 -24.31 -25.25
N LEU A 14 12.77 -24.72 -24.79
CA LEU A 14 11.83 -23.84 -24.11
C LEU A 14 12.49 -23.32 -22.83
N SER A 15 13.06 -22.11 -22.89
CA SER A 15 13.48 -21.36 -21.72
C SER A 15 12.24 -21.08 -20.87
N GLN A 16 12.00 -21.88 -19.83
CA GLN A 16 11.05 -21.54 -18.79
C GLN A 16 11.55 -20.25 -18.12
N LEU A 17 10.84 -19.13 -18.33
CA LEU A 17 10.97 -17.98 -17.45
C LEU A 17 10.52 -18.44 -16.06
N ALA A 18 11.47 -18.83 -15.23
CA ALA A 18 11.21 -19.03 -13.82
C ALA A 18 10.77 -17.67 -13.25
N ALA A 19 9.55 -17.60 -12.73
CA ALA A 19 9.12 -16.47 -11.92
C ALA A 19 10.15 -16.26 -10.81
N GLN A 20 10.76 -15.09 -10.77
CA GLN A 20 11.67 -14.72 -9.70
C GLN A 20 10.87 -14.75 -8.39
N PRO A 21 11.32 -15.48 -7.36
CA PRO A 21 10.60 -15.50 -6.09
C PRO A 21 10.56 -14.08 -5.52
N GLN A 22 9.35 -13.55 -5.37
CA GLN A 22 9.10 -12.25 -4.75
C GLN A 22 9.40 -12.34 -3.26
N LEU A 23 10.27 -11.47 -2.76
CA LEU A 23 10.58 -11.36 -1.33
C LEU A 23 9.65 -10.33 -0.68
N THR A 24 8.83 -10.76 0.26
CA THR A 24 8.00 -9.85 1.06
C THR A 24 8.72 -9.44 2.34
N ILE A 25 8.73 -8.15 2.63
CA ILE A 25 9.31 -7.54 3.83
C ILE A 25 8.18 -6.84 4.59
N GLY A 26 7.71 -7.44 5.68
CA GLY A 26 6.66 -6.91 6.54
C GLY A 26 7.19 -6.04 7.69
N ALA A 27 6.29 -5.65 8.59
CA ALA A 27 6.64 -4.94 9.82
C ALA A 27 7.49 -5.76 10.82
N ASP A 28 7.50 -7.09 10.70
CA ASP A 28 8.33 -8.00 11.51
C ASP A 28 9.83 -7.83 11.25
N ALA A 29 10.19 -7.37 10.05
CA ALA A 29 11.57 -7.06 9.67
C ALA A 29 12.05 -5.69 10.17
N ARG A 30 11.18 -4.90 10.85
CA ARG A 30 11.48 -3.55 11.29
C ARG A 30 12.37 -3.54 12.52
N SER A 31 13.44 -2.76 12.47
CA SER A 31 14.40 -2.59 13.57
C SER A 31 14.38 -1.20 14.19
N ASP A 32 13.89 -0.19 13.47
CA ASP A 32 13.75 1.19 13.97
C ASP A 32 12.64 1.93 13.23
N LEU A 33 11.96 2.84 13.94
CA LEU A 33 10.86 3.64 13.40
C LEU A 33 10.89 5.06 13.96
N GLU A 34 11.01 6.04 13.08
CA GLU A 34 10.88 7.45 13.44
C GLU A 34 9.72 8.09 12.66
N VAL A 35 8.90 8.86 13.37
CA VAL A 35 7.81 9.64 12.76
C VAL A 35 7.92 11.08 13.20
N THR A 36 8.24 11.96 12.25
CA THR A 36 8.17 13.41 12.44
C THR A 36 6.80 13.90 11.97
N ILE A 37 6.02 14.52 12.85
CA ILE A 37 4.67 14.99 12.56
C ILE A 37 4.68 16.52 12.49
N TYR A 38 4.11 17.05 11.41
CA TYR A 38 3.91 18.48 11.20
C TYR A 38 2.44 18.83 11.45
N ASN A 39 2.15 20.10 11.75
CA ASN A 39 0.80 20.63 11.89
C ASN A 39 0.01 20.61 10.54
N SER A 40 0.70 20.51 9.40
CA SER A 40 0.16 20.64 8.04
C SER A 40 -0.33 19.32 7.39
N ASN A 41 -0.89 18.41 8.19
CA ASN A 41 -1.41 17.11 7.75
C ASN A 41 -0.38 16.23 7.03
N ILE A 42 0.89 16.35 7.42
CA ILE A 42 1.99 15.56 6.91
C ILE A 42 2.82 15.02 8.07
N GLY A 43 3.32 13.80 7.89
CA GLY A 43 4.48 13.32 8.62
C GLY A 43 5.56 12.77 7.69
N LEU A 44 6.80 12.86 8.15
CA LEU A 44 7.94 12.15 7.58
C LEU A 44 8.14 10.86 8.38
N VAL A 45 8.03 9.74 7.71
CA VAL A 45 8.30 8.41 8.28
C VAL A 45 9.69 7.98 7.85
N LYS A 46 10.48 7.46 8.78
CA LYS A 46 11.71 6.71 8.51
C LYS A 46 11.54 5.31 9.07
N ASP A 47 11.48 4.32 8.20
CA ASP A 47 11.27 2.92 8.54
C ASP A 47 12.55 2.14 8.20
N THR A 48 13.25 1.65 9.23
CA THR A 48 14.46 0.86 9.04
C THR A 48 14.12 -0.61 9.14
N ARG A 49 14.39 -1.36 8.07
CA ARG A 49 14.11 -2.80 7.99
C ARG A 49 15.32 -3.60 7.58
N THR A 50 15.32 -4.86 8.01
CA THR A 50 16.39 -5.79 7.75
C THR A 50 15.86 -7.09 7.15
N PHE A 51 16.41 -7.48 5.99
CA PHE A 51 16.00 -8.68 5.26
C PHE A 51 17.22 -9.39 4.68
N SER A 52 17.03 -10.54 4.01
CA SER A 52 18.12 -11.26 3.36
C SER A 52 17.77 -11.66 1.94
N LEU A 53 18.66 -11.37 1.00
CA LEU A 53 18.58 -11.88 -0.36
C LEU A 53 19.18 -13.29 -0.42
N ALA A 54 18.40 -14.27 -0.87
CA ALA A 54 18.83 -15.66 -0.98
C ALA A 54 19.97 -15.85 -2.01
N ARG A 55 19.99 -15.01 -3.04
CA ARG A 55 20.98 -14.96 -4.11
C ARG A 55 21.33 -13.50 -4.40
N GLY A 56 22.51 -13.26 -4.96
CA GLY A 56 22.86 -11.93 -5.47
C GLY A 56 22.23 -11.71 -6.85
N GLY A 57 22.16 -10.45 -7.27
CA GLY A 57 21.58 -10.02 -8.55
C GLY A 57 20.19 -9.41 -8.36
N ARG A 58 19.35 -9.56 -9.39
CA ARG A 58 18.01 -8.95 -9.40
C ARG A 58 17.00 -9.75 -8.60
N ALA A 59 16.13 -9.04 -7.88
CA ALA A 59 15.00 -9.63 -7.16
C ALA A 59 13.81 -8.68 -7.18
N GLU A 60 12.60 -9.23 -7.05
CA GLU A 60 11.43 -8.42 -6.70
C GLU A 60 11.26 -8.39 -5.19
N VAL A 61 11.03 -7.20 -4.65
CA VAL A 61 10.82 -6.98 -3.22
C VAL A 61 9.51 -6.24 -3.02
N LEU A 62 8.67 -6.80 -2.14
CA LEU A 62 7.42 -6.18 -1.71
C LEU A 62 7.58 -5.68 -0.28
N LEU A 63 7.62 -4.37 -0.10
CA LEU A 63 7.64 -3.73 1.20
C LEU A 63 6.22 -3.44 1.65
N GLU A 64 5.73 -4.20 2.63
CA GLU A 64 4.38 -4.06 3.17
C GLU A 64 4.33 -3.10 4.37
N ASP A 65 3.14 -2.87 4.92
CA ASP A 65 2.92 -2.02 6.10
C ASP A 65 3.46 -0.60 5.94
N VAL A 66 3.33 -0.06 4.74
CA VAL A 66 3.54 1.36 4.44
C VAL A 66 2.24 2.13 4.61
N ALA A 67 2.33 3.43 4.89
CA ALA A 67 1.14 4.22 5.13
C ALA A 67 0.24 4.26 3.89
N ALA A 68 -1.07 4.06 4.05
CA ALA A 68 -2.03 4.11 2.94
C ALA A 68 -2.08 5.46 2.24
N LYS A 69 -1.68 6.52 2.95
CA LYS A 69 -1.54 7.90 2.44
C LYS A 69 -0.08 8.28 2.15
N VAL A 70 0.77 7.32 1.83
CA VAL A 70 2.14 7.62 1.38
C VAL A 70 2.12 8.45 0.10
N GLN A 71 3.04 9.40 0.00
CA GLN A 71 3.35 10.09 -1.25
C GLN A 71 4.47 9.31 -1.93
N ALA A 72 4.11 8.44 -2.87
CA ALA A 72 5.03 7.49 -3.50
C ALA A 72 6.24 8.18 -4.15
N GLU A 73 6.06 9.40 -4.66
CA GLU A 73 7.10 10.25 -5.25
C GLU A 73 8.16 10.73 -4.24
N THR A 74 7.90 10.58 -2.93
CA THR A 74 8.82 10.99 -1.86
C THR A 74 9.58 9.83 -1.24
N VAL A 75 9.28 8.59 -1.67
CA VAL A 75 9.90 7.38 -1.13
C VAL A 75 11.38 7.36 -1.53
N LEU A 76 12.23 7.33 -0.51
CA LEU A 76 13.68 7.29 -0.65
C LEU A 76 14.24 6.10 0.15
N PRO A 77 14.62 5.01 -0.53
CA PRO A 77 15.34 3.90 0.08
C PRO A 77 16.84 4.20 0.14
N VAL A 78 17.45 3.97 1.31
CA VAL A 78 18.88 4.11 1.55
C VAL A 78 19.41 2.81 2.16
N SER A 79 20.46 2.24 1.57
CA SER A 79 21.16 1.10 2.19
C SER A 79 21.97 1.58 3.38
N LEU A 80 21.80 0.91 4.52
CA LEU A 80 22.61 1.10 5.72
C LEU A 80 23.66 -0.01 5.90
N THR A 81 23.75 -0.94 4.95
CA THR A 81 24.70 -2.05 5.02
C THR A 81 26.03 -1.62 4.39
N PRO A 82 27.12 -1.47 5.17
CA PRO A 82 28.40 -1.08 4.61
C PRO A 82 28.87 -2.12 3.59
N GLN A 83 29.45 -1.64 2.47
CA GLN A 83 30.17 -2.46 1.47
C GLN A 83 29.31 -3.48 0.69
N ARG A 84 27.99 -3.53 0.88
CA ARG A 84 27.08 -4.29 0.02
C ARG A 84 26.40 -3.38 -0.98
N GLN A 85 26.41 -3.79 -2.24
CA GLN A 85 25.64 -3.12 -3.27
C GLN A 85 24.16 -3.45 -3.08
N TRP A 86 23.35 -2.40 -3.06
CA TRP A 86 21.89 -2.47 -3.08
C TRP A 86 21.38 -1.23 -3.80
N VAL A 87 20.64 -1.45 -4.88
CA VAL A 87 20.01 -0.38 -5.65
C VAL A 87 18.58 -0.77 -5.99
N VAL A 88 17.68 0.20 -5.91
CA VAL A 88 16.32 0.07 -6.43
C VAL A 88 16.36 0.48 -7.90
N LEU A 89 16.06 -0.47 -8.78
CA LEU A 89 16.02 -0.28 -10.23
C LEU A 89 14.66 0.29 -10.66
N GLU A 90 13.57 -0.21 -10.07
CA GLU A 90 12.21 0.23 -10.34
C GLU A 90 11.39 0.32 -9.06
N GLN A 91 10.46 1.28 -9.02
CA GLN A 91 9.51 1.44 -7.91
C GLN A 91 8.09 1.62 -8.43
N ASN A 92 7.20 0.74 -7.98
CA ASN A 92 5.78 0.79 -8.23
C ASN A 92 5.03 0.84 -6.88
N TYR A 93 4.02 1.71 -6.77
CA TYR A 93 3.13 1.74 -5.61
C TYR A 93 1.80 1.10 -5.97
N GLU A 94 1.37 0.11 -5.18
CA GLU A 94 0.13 -0.61 -5.42
C GLU A 94 -1.02 0.07 -4.67
N TYR A 95 -1.82 0.85 -5.42
CA TYR A 95 -2.98 1.59 -4.90
C TYR A 95 -4.23 0.70 -4.70
N ASP A 96 -4.26 -0.50 -5.30
CA ASP A 96 -5.44 -1.39 -5.35
C ASP A 96 -5.62 -2.17 -4.05
N LEU A 97 -5.85 -1.44 -2.96
CA LEU A 97 -6.14 -2.00 -1.65
C LEU A 97 -7.41 -2.85 -1.69
N LEU A 98 -7.40 -3.96 -0.96
CA LEU A 98 -8.57 -4.79 -0.72
C LEU A 98 -9.58 -4.04 0.16
N THR A 99 -10.59 -3.46 -0.49
CA THR A 99 -11.74 -2.83 0.16
C THR A 99 -13.01 -3.48 -0.39
N PRO A 100 -14.16 -3.41 0.30
CA PRO A 100 -15.41 -3.94 -0.25
C PRO A 100 -15.72 -3.40 -1.65
N ASN A 101 -15.46 -2.11 -1.91
CA ASN A 101 -15.73 -1.47 -3.19
C ASN A 101 -14.74 -1.88 -4.29
N THR A 102 -13.44 -1.89 -4.00
CA THR A 102 -12.42 -2.34 -4.97
C THR A 102 -12.56 -3.82 -5.28
N LEU A 103 -12.91 -4.64 -4.28
CA LEU A 103 -13.21 -6.05 -4.45
C LEU A 103 -14.43 -6.23 -5.36
N LEU A 104 -15.55 -5.57 -5.07
CA LEU A 104 -16.73 -5.61 -5.95
C LEU A 104 -16.40 -5.11 -7.36
N ALA A 105 -15.56 -4.07 -7.51
CA ALA A 105 -15.21 -3.52 -8.81
C ALA A 105 -14.50 -4.55 -9.71
N LYS A 106 -13.63 -5.40 -9.14
CA LYS A 106 -12.98 -6.51 -9.88
C LYS A 106 -13.95 -7.64 -10.29
N TYR A 107 -15.19 -7.60 -9.78
CA TYR A 107 -16.26 -8.54 -10.11
C TYR A 107 -17.35 -7.96 -11.02
N VAL A 108 -17.20 -6.73 -11.51
CA VAL A 108 -18.07 -6.20 -12.56
C VAL A 108 -17.94 -7.06 -13.82
N GLY A 109 -19.09 -7.50 -14.36
CA GLY A 109 -19.19 -8.45 -15.46
C GLY A 109 -19.04 -9.93 -15.06
N LYS A 110 -18.74 -10.24 -13.79
CA LYS A 110 -18.50 -11.61 -13.31
C LYS A 110 -19.67 -12.15 -12.47
N PRO A 111 -19.81 -13.49 -12.37
CA PRO A 111 -20.82 -14.10 -11.51
C PRO A 111 -20.50 -13.87 -10.02
N VAL A 112 -21.53 -13.56 -9.25
CA VAL A 112 -21.52 -13.38 -7.79
C VAL A 112 -22.71 -14.11 -7.18
N ARG A 113 -22.68 -14.39 -5.87
CA ARG A 113 -23.82 -14.97 -5.16
C ARG A 113 -24.49 -13.93 -4.28
N LEU A 114 -25.81 -13.89 -4.31
CA LEU A 114 -26.64 -13.05 -3.46
C LEU A 114 -27.32 -13.94 -2.40
N VAL A 115 -27.28 -13.51 -1.14
CA VAL A 115 -27.88 -14.26 -0.02
C VAL A 115 -28.72 -13.33 0.85
N THR A 116 -30.00 -13.63 0.98
CA THR A 116 -30.93 -12.91 1.88
C THR A 116 -31.16 -13.71 3.16
N TYR A 117 -31.22 -13.01 4.29
CA TYR A 117 -31.46 -13.57 5.61
C TYR A 117 -32.78 -13.05 6.19
N ASP A 118 -33.44 -13.82 7.06
CA ASP A 118 -34.61 -13.39 7.82
C ASP A 118 -34.21 -12.65 9.11
N SER A 119 -35.19 -12.30 9.94
CA SER A 119 -34.97 -11.65 11.24
C SER A 119 -34.22 -12.53 12.25
N ASP A 120 -34.22 -13.84 12.04
CA ASP A 120 -33.55 -14.84 12.90
C ASP A 120 -32.16 -15.21 12.34
N ASN A 121 -31.62 -14.45 11.38
CA ASN A 121 -30.36 -14.71 10.67
C ASN A 121 -30.31 -16.07 9.93
N LYS A 122 -31.46 -16.65 9.56
CA LYS A 122 -31.49 -17.85 8.71
C LYS A 122 -31.48 -17.45 7.24
N VAL A 123 -30.75 -18.22 6.43
CA VAL A 123 -30.72 -18.01 4.97
C VAL A 123 -32.09 -18.32 4.40
N VAL A 124 -32.74 -17.30 3.84
CA VAL A 124 -34.05 -17.42 3.19
C VAL A 124 -33.88 -17.71 1.71
N GLU A 125 -32.86 -17.11 1.08
CA GLU A 125 -32.68 -17.19 -0.35
C GLU A 125 -31.21 -17.11 -0.75
N ARG A 126 -30.81 -17.90 -1.75
CA ARG A 126 -29.48 -17.87 -2.36
C ARG A 126 -29.60 -17.96 -3.87
N GLN A 127 -29.07 -16.97 -4.57
CA GLN A 127 -29.16 -16.88 -6.03
C GLN A 127 -27.81 -16.51 -6.65
N THR A 128 -27.59 -16.96 -7.88
CA THR A 128 -26.45 -16.51 -8.70
C THR A 128 -26.86 -15.30 -9.51
N ALA A 129 -26.03 -14.27 -9.50
CA ALA A 129 -26.24 -13.04 -10.25
C ALA A 129 -24.97 -12.63 -10.99
N THR A 130 -25.07 -11.74 -11.96
CA THR A 130 -23.91 -11.04 -12.53
C THR A 130 -23.91 -9.61 -12.03
N LEU A 131 -22.80 -9.15 -11.44
CA LEU A 131 -22.65 -7.75 -11.06
C LEU A 131 -22.42 -6.92 -12.33
N LEU A 132 -23.29 -5.96 -12.63
CA LEU A 132 -23.25 -5.17 -13.86
C LEU A 132 -22.53 -3.83 -13.70
N SER A 133 -22.70 -3.16 -12.55
CA SER A 133 -22.15 -1.81 -12.31
C SER A 133 -22.12 -1.48 -10.81
N LEU A 134 -21.31 -0.49 -10.44
CA LEU A 134 -21.16 0.05 -9.08
C LEU A 134 -21.28 1.58 -8.99
N ASN A 135 -21.42 2.30 -10.11
CA ASN A 135 -21.22 3.76 -10.18
C ASN A 135 -22.10 4.57 -9.21
N GLU A 136 -23.33 4.12 -8.95
CA GLU A 136 -24.29 4.76 -8.02
C GLU A 136 -24.87 3.75 -7.02
N GLY A 137 -24.15 2.65 -6.81
CA GLY A 137 -24.60 1.46 -6.10
C GLY A 137 -24.64 0.22 -7.00
N PRO A 138 -24.67 -0.98 -6.41
CA PRO A 138 -24.54 -2.20 -7.18
C PRO A 138 -25.81 -2.54 -7.97
N LEU A 139 -25.63 -2.87 -9.24
CA LEU A 139 -26.67 -3.41 -10.13
C LEU A 139 -26.40 -4.88 -10.41
N TYR A 140 -27.39 -5.74 -10.22
CA TYR A 140 -27.26 -7.18 -10.43
C TYR A 140 -28.20 -7.65 -11.53
N LYS A 141 -27.72 -8.57 -12.36
CA LYS A 141 -28.56 -9.35 -13.28
C LYS A 141 -28.84 -10.71 -12.67
N VAL A 142 -30.11 -11.00 -12.39
CA VAL A 142 -30.57 -12.32 -11.92
C VAL A 142 -31.46 -12.89 -13.02
N GLY A 143 -30.97 -13.91 -13.73
CA GLY A 143 -31.68 -14.43 -14.92
C GLY A 143 -31.89 -13.33 -15.99
N LYS A 144 -33.15 -12.90 -16.18
CA LYS A 144 -33.54 -11.83 -17.12
C LYS A 144 -33.83 -10.49 -16.43
N GLU A 145 -33.83 -10.44 -15.10
CA GLU A 145 -34.22 -9.28 -14.32
C GLU A 145 -33.00 -8.48 -13.86
N ILE A 146 -33.20 -7.17 -13.68
CA ILE A 146 -32.19 -6.24 -13.18
C ILE A 146 -32.60 -5.78 -11.79
N HIS A 147 -31.77 -6.06 -10.80
CA HIS A 147 -31.97 -5.67 -9.41
C HIS A 147 -31.09 -4.47 -9.09
N ILE A 148 -31.71 -3.42 -8.55
CA ILE A 148 -31.03 -2.22 -8.06
C ILE A 148 -30.77 -2.43 -6.57
N LYS A 149 -29.49 -2.48 -6.18
CA LYS A 149 -29.07 -2.92 -4.85
C LYS A 149 -29.56 -4.35 -4.54
N HIS A 150 -29.22 -4.84 -3.36
CA HIS A 150 -29.74 -6.11 -2.84
C HIS A 150 -29.81 -6.01 -1.31
N PRO A 151 -30.94 -6.36 -0.67
CA PRO A 151 -31.09 -6.26 0.79
C PRO A 151 -30.27 -7.30 1.58
N GLY A 152 -29.64 -8.25 0.90
CA GLY A 152 -28.80 -9.29 1.49
C GLY A 152 -27.29 -9.07 1.34
N HIS A 153 -26.54 -10.14 1.55
CA HIS A 153 -25.08 -10.16 1.42
C HIS A 153 -24.66 -10.62 0.02
N VAL A 154 -23.59 -10.00 -0.48
CA VAL A 154 -22.90 -10.44 -1.69
C VAL A 154 -21.77 -11.36 -1.28
N ILE A 155 -21.76 -12.58 -1.81
CA ILE A 155 -20.68 -13.54 -1.61
C ILE A 155 -19.92 -13.68 -2.92
N LEU A 156 -18.63 -13.38 -2.84
CA LEU A 156 -17.68 -13.50 -3.93
C LEU A 156 -16.92 -14.83 -3.81
N PRO A 157 -16.54 -15.47 -4.92
CA PRO A 157 -15.88 -16.77 -4.90
C PRO A 157 -14.46 -16.71 -4.31
N GLU A 158 -13.69 -15.68 -4.63
CA GLU A 158 -12.30 -15.53 -4.20
C GLU A 158 -11.86 -14.05 -4.13
N VAL A 159 -10.70 -13.78 -3.55
CA VAL A 159 -10.03 -12.48 -3.65
C VAL A 159 -9.10 -12.53 -4.87
N PRO A 160 -9.25 -11.63 -5.86
CA PRO A 160 -8.34 -11.56 -7.00
C PRO A 160 -6.89 -11.36 -6.54
N GLU A 161 -5.93 -12.06 -7.16
CA GLU A 161 -4.50 -11.99 -6.80
C GLU A 161 -3.90 -10.57 -6.89
N GLU A 162 -4.49 -9.71 -7.73
CA GLU A 162 -4.08 -8.31 -7.92
C GLU A 162 -4.41 -7.41 -6.72
N LEU A 163 -5.38 -7.78 -5.88
CA LEU A 163 -5.80 -6.95 -4.76
C LEU A 163 -4.93 -7.23 -3.54
N VAL A 164 -4.17 -6.24 -3.12
CA VAL A 164 -3.33 -6.34 -1.93
C VAL A 164 -4.13 -5.97 -0.68
N ALA A 165 -4.02 -6.79 0.36
CA ALA A 165 -4.72 -6.54 1.62
C ALA A 165 -4.25 -5.26 2.33
N ARG A 166 -3.04 -4.80 2.03
CA ARG A 166 -2.38 -3.66 2.68
C ARG A 166 -1.59 -2.85 1.65
N PRO A 167 -1.42 -1.54 1.86
CA PRO A 167 -0.55 -0.73 1.02
C PRO A 167 0.86 -1.30 0.99
N SER A 168 1.42 -1.41 -0.21
CA SER A 168 2.73 -2.00 -0.45
C SER A 168 3.51 -1.22 -1.51
N LEU A 169 4.83 -1.21 -1.36
CA LEU A 169 5.76 -0.76 -2.40
C LEU A 169 6.38 -1.97 -3.06
N ARG A 170 6.24 -2.09 -4.38
CA ARG A 170 6.91 -3.12 -5.19
C ARG A 170 8.16 -2.52 -5.80
N TRP A 171 9.30 -3.15 -5.50
CA TRP A 171 10.60 -2.76 -6.02
C TRP A 171 11.21 -3.88 -6.86
N LEU A 172 11.75 -3.51 -8.01
CA LEU A 172 12.79 -4.31 -8.66
C LEU A 172 14.13 -3.82 -8.11
N VAL A 173 14.91 -4.71 -7.54
CA VAL A 173 16.16 -4.36 -6.86
C VAL A 173 17.30 -5.16 -7.44
N GLU A 174 18.52 -4.65 -7.32
CA GLU A 174 19.75 -5.38 -7.59
C GLU A 174 20.68 -5.27 -6.40
N GLY A 175 21.16 -6.41 -5.89
CA GLY A 175 22.05 -6.39 -4.74
C GLY A 175 22.74 -7.71 -4.44
N ASP A 176 23.66 -7.67 -3.48
CA ASP A 176 24.49 -8.82 -3.11
C ASP A 176 23.70 -9.89 -2.32
N LYS A 177 24.18 -11.14 -2.33
CA LYS A 177 23.61 -12.18 -1.46
C LYS A 177 23.81 -11.82 0.02
N GLY A 178 22.82 -12.14 0.85
CA GLY A 178 22.92 -12.06 2.31
C GLY A 178 22.09 -10.94 2.91
N LYS A 179 22.45 -10.55 4.13
CA LYS A 179 21.67 -9.63 4.97
C LYS A 179 21.84 -8.18 4.51
N HIS A 180 20.72 -7.49 4.35
CA HIS A 180 20.62 -6.07 4.04
C HIS A 180 19.77 -5.38 5.08
N THR A 181 20.28 -4.26 5.59
CA THR A 181 19.54 -3.27 6.36
C THR A 181 19.36 -2.04 5.49
N ILE A 182 18.12 -1.59 5.36
CA ILE A 182 17.72 -0.41 4.60
C ILE A 182 16.93 0.54 5.50
N GLN A 183 17.03 1.83 5.23
CA GLN A 183 16.12 2.84 5.74
C GLN A 183 15.27 3.37 4.59
N VAL A 184 13.97 3.39 4.79
CA VAL A 184 13.01 3.93 3.82
C VAL A 184 12.41 5.18 4.42
N SER A 185 12.68 6.33 3.78
CA SER A 185 12.11 7.61 4.17
C SER A 185 10.98 7.99 3.23
N TYR A 186 9.84 8.46 3.74
CA TYR A 186 8.73 8.92 2.91
C TYR A 186 7.82 9.90 3.63
N LEU A 187 7.15 10.77 2.87
CA LEU A 187 6.06 11.60 3.38
C LEU A 187 4.75 10.83 3.37
N SER A 188 3.96 11.03 4.41
CA SER A 188 2.60 10.49 4.52
C SER A 188 1.62 11.58 4.95
N GLY A 189 0.47 11.60 4.29
CA GLY A 189 -0.66 12.41 4.74
C GLY A 189 -1.41 11.79 5.92
N GLY A 190 -2.28 12.57 6.55
CA GLY A 190 -3.15 12.07 7.63
C GLY A 190 -2.50 12.06 9.01
N LEU A 191 -1.32 12.66 9.16
CA LEU A 191 -0.67 12.86 10.45
C LEU A 191 -0.72 14.34 10.82
N THR A 192 -1.29 14.64 11.98
CA THR A 192 -1.36 16.01 12.52
C THR A 192 -1.08 16.00 14.01
N TRP A 193 -0.60 17.14 14.52
CA TRP A 193 -0.50 17.38 15.94
C TRP A 193 -0.90 18.81 16.27
N LYS A 194 -1.34 19.02 17.52
CA LYS A 194 -1.53 20.35 18.12
C LYS A 194 -1.10 20.34 19.57
N ALA A 195 -0.77 21.51 20.09
CA ALA A 195 -0.57 21.72 21.52
C ALA A 195 -1.52 22.78 22.07
N ASP A 196 -2.07 22.50 23.24
CA ASP A 196 -2.93 23.39 24.00
C ASP A 196 -2.24 23.71 25.33
N TYR A 197 -2.16 24.98 25.72
CA TYR A 197 -1.44 25.42 26.92
C TYR A 197 -2.36 26.20 27.87
N VAL A 198 -2.17 26.00 29.17
CA VAL A 198 -2.87 26.74 30.24
C VAL A 198 -1.81 27.31 31.19
N LEU A 199 -1.78 28.63 31.33
CA LEU A 199 -0.93 29.34 32.30
C LEU A 199 -1.77 29.78 33.49
N LYS A 200 -1.40 29.33 34.69
CA LYS A 200 -1.98 29.82 35.94
C LYS A 200 -1.01 30.80 36.60
N VAL A 201 -1.42 32.05 36.76
CA VAL A 201 -0.59 33.10 37.36
C VAL A 201 -0.93 33.26 38.85
N ASN A 202 0.06 33.57 39.70
CA ASN A 202 -0.15 33.85 41.11
C ASN A 202 -0.86 35.21 41.31
N GLN A 203 -1.42 35.45 42.50
CA GLN A 203 -2.16 36.70 42.80
C GLN A 203 -1.32 37.97 42.61
N ALA A 204 -0.01 37.89 42.87
CA ALA A 204 0.91 39.02 42.75
C ALA A 204 1.37 39.28 41.31
N ALA A 205 0.98 38.47 40.33
CA ALA A 205 1.44 38.52 38.94
C ALA A 205 2.98 38.46 38.77
N THR A 206 3.68 37.79 39.70
CA THR A 206 5.14 37.65 39.70
C THR A 206 5.63 36.27 39.29
N GLY A 207 4.73 35.29 39.17
CA GLY A 207 5.06 33.91 38.76
C GLY A 207 3.84 33.13 38.32
N GLY A 208 4.05 31.98 37.69
CA GLY A 208 2.96 31.11 37.24
C GLY A 208 3.41 29.72 36.80
N ASP A 209 2.43 28.82 36.72
CA ASP A 209 2.60 27.43 36.30
C ASP A 209 2.03 27.24 34.88
N LEU A 210 2.85 26.75 33.95
CA LEU A 210 2.43 26.44 32.58
C LEU A 210 2.22 24.94 32.43
N THR A 211 1.00 24.54 32.07
CA THR A 211 0.67 23.14 31.70
C THR A 211 0.36 23.06 30.22
N GLY A 212 0.89 22.05 29.53
CA GLY A 212 0.66 21.83 28.10
C GLY A 212 0.16 20.42 27.80
N TRP A 213 -0.75 20.31 26.84
CA TRP A 213 -1.27 19.04 26.30
C TRP A 213 -0.90 18.94 24.83
N ILE A 214 -0.45 17.77 24.40
CA ILE A 214 -0.25 17.46 22.99
C ILE A 214 -1.34 16.50 22.54
N THR A 215 -2.02 16.83 21.45
CA THR A 215 -2.95 15.93 20.77
C THR A 215 -2.35 15.49 19.45
N LEU A 216 -2.25 14.18 19.24
CA LEU A 216 -1.81 13.56 17.99
C LEU A 216 -3.01 12.91 17.31
N ASN A 217 -3.13 13.09 16.00
CA ASN A 217 -4.16 12.44 15.21
C ASN A 217 -3.53 11.72 14.02
N ASN A 218 -3.68 10.39 14.02
CA ASN A 218 -3.18 9.51 12.99
C ASN A 218 -4.35 8.93 12.16
N ARG A 219 -4.39 9.32 10.90
CA ARG A 219 -5.28 8.83 9.84
C ARG A 219 -4.48 8.46 8.60
N SER A 220 -3.22 8.04 8.75
CA SER A 220 -2.34 7.64 7.65
C SER A 220 -2.70 6.26 7.07
N GLY A 221 -3.49 5.48 7.83
CA GLY A 221 -3.95 4.14 7.46
C GLY A 221 -3.13 3.01 8.08
N ILE A 222 -2.08 3.32 8.85
CA ILE A 222 -1.29 2.33 9.60
C ILE A 222 -1.02 2.78 11.04
N ALA A 223 -0.68 1.82 11.90
CA ALA A 223 -0.13 2.09 13.21
C ALA A 223 1.40 2.24 13.15
N TYR A 224 1.96 3.02 14.07
CA TYR A 224 3.40 3.23 14.23
C TYR A 224 3.83 2.75 15.63
N PRO A 225 3.89 1.41 15.86
CA PRO A 225 4.27 0.88 17.16
C PRO A 225 5.71 1.26 17.50
N ASP A 226 5.94 1.61 18.76
CA ASP A 226 7.26 1.92 19.33
C ASP A 226 8.06 2.99 18.57
N ALA A 227 7.37 3.88 17.86
CA ALA A 227 8.00 4.92 17.07
C ALA A 227 8.60 6.02 17.94
N SER A 228 9.81 6.45 17.58
CA SER A 228 10.36 7.73 18.03
C SER A 228 9.59 8.87 17.36
N VAL A 229 8.82 9.64 18.16
CA VAL A 229 7.98 10.72 17.64
C VAL A 229 8.66 12.07 17.79
N LYS A 230 8.73 12.84 16.70
CA LYS A 230 9.17 14.24 16.69
C LYS A 230 8.01 15.14 16.26
N LEU A 231 7.80 16.23 16.98
CA LEU A 231 6.74 17.19 16.68
C LEU A 231 7.38 18.49 16.21
N VAL A 232 7.02 18.92 15.00
CA VAL A 232 7.57 20.13 14.40
C VAL A 232 6.46 21.13 14.18
N ALA A 233 6.63 22.32 14.76
CA ALA A 233 5.74 23.45 14.61
C ALA A 233 6.24 24.37 13.50
N GLY A 234 5.31 25.04 12.82
CA GLY A 234 5.60 26.00 11.75
C GLY A 234 5.17 25.51 10.37
N ASP A 235 5.28 26.38 9.40
CA ASP A 235 4.87 26.09 8.02
C ASP A 235 5.98 25.34 7.29
N VAL A 236 5.65 24.16 6.78
CA VAL A 236 6.57 23.40 5.93
C VAL A 236 6.57 24.05 4.55
N HIS A 237 7.69 24.65 4.17
CA HIS A 237 7.86 25.15 2.81
C HIS A 237 7.94 23.96 1.84
N ARG A 238 7.01 23.90 0.89
CA ARG A 238 6.96 22.84 -0.14
C ARG A 238 7.20 23.45 -1.50
N ALA A 239 7.97 22.75 -2.32
CA ALA A 239 8.09 23.11 -3.72
C ALA A 239 6.69 23.02 -4.39
N PRO A 240 6.29 24.01 -5.19
CA PRO A 240 5.07 23.91 -5.95
C PRO A 240 5.14 22.73 -6.92
N PRO A 241 4.02 22.00 -7.13
CA PRO A 241 4.01 20.87 -8.06
C PRO A 241 4.44 21.33 -9.46
N GLU A 242 5.26 20.52 -10.12
CA GLU A 242 5.61 20.76 -11.53
C GLU A 242 4.32 20.87 -12.34
N ARG A 243 4.15 22.00 -13.05
CA ARG A 243 3.04 22.16 -13.99
C ARG A 243 3.21 21.13 -15.10
N ARG A 244 2.46 20.02 -15.05
CA ARG A 244 2.27 19.15 -16.21
C ARG A 244 1.62 19.98 -17.31
N TYR A 245 2.39 20.33 -18.33
CA TYR A 245 1.79 20.80 -19.59
C TYR A 245 0.99 19.63 -20.17
N PRO A 246 -0.29 19.84 -20.54
CA PRO A 246 -1.01 18.84 -21.29
C PRO A 246 -0.25 18.56 -22.61
N PRO A 247 -0.26 17.32 -23.10
CA PRO A 247 0.38 16.99 -24.37
C PRO A 247 -0.22 17.88 -25.46
N VAL A 248 0.64 18.52 -26.23
CA VAL A 248 0.24 19.27 -27.44
C VAL A 248 -0.35 18.24 -28.40
N GLN A 249 -1.65 18.36 -28.69
CA GLN A 249 -2.26 17.56 -29.74
C GLN A 249 -1.67 18.00 -31.08
N ALA A 250 -1.03 17.07 -31.79
CA ALA A 250 -0.54 17.24 -33.14
C ALA A 250 -1.63 16.93 -34.16
#